data_AF-A0A959UWV0-F1
#
_entry.id   AF-A0A959UWV0-F1
#
_cell.length_a   1.000
_cell.length_b   1.000
_cell.length_c   1.000
_cell.angle_alpha   90.00
_cell.angle_beta   90.00
_cell.angle_gamma   90.00
#
_symmetry.space_group_name_H-M   'P 1'
#
loop_
_entity.id
_entity.type
_entity.pdbx_description
1 polymer ?
#
loop_
_entity_poly.entity_id
_entity_poly.type
_entity_poly.pdbx_seq_one_letter_code
_entity_poly.pdbx_strand_id
1 'polypeptide(L)'
;ALAEAGAQVHLHCFAYGRKPAPELDHLCASVHYYSRRTSKHLLLNSLPYVVVSRRSEELRDRLATNDHPILFEGLHSCYHL
;
A
#
# COMPACT_ATOMS: atom_id res chain seq x y z
N ALA A 1 16.42 -12.82 -3.21
CA ALA A 1 16.43 -12.83 -1.73
C ALA A 1 15.12 -13.34 -1.11
N LEU A 2 14.02 -12.59 -1.02
CA LEU A 2 12.78 -13.08 -0.37
C LEU A 2 12.13 -14.25 -1.13
N ALA A 3 11.99 -14.12 -2.44
CA ALA A 3 11.47 -15.19 -3.30
C ALA A 3 12.34 -16.47 -3.24
N GLU A 4 13.66 -16.30 -3.19
CA GLU A 4 14.63 -17.41 -3.04
C GLU A 4 14.51 -18.11 -1.69
N ALA A 5 14.08 -17.39 -0.64
CA ALA A 5 13.79 -17.96 0.67
C ALA A 5 12.40 -18.63 0.75
N GLY A 6 11.66 -18.72 -0.36
CA GLY A 6 10.33 -19.33 -0.42
C GLY A 6 9.19 -18.44 0.08
N ALA A 7 9.46 -17.17 0.39
CA ALA A 7 8.44 -16.23 0.84
C ALA A 7 7.62 -15.71 -0.35
N GLN A 8 6.29 -15.75 -0.22
CA GLN A 8 5.37 -15.11 -1.17
C GLN A 8 5.08 -13.68 -0.72
N VAL A 9 5.20 -12.72 -1.64
CA VAL A 9 4.94 -11.31 -1.36
C VAL A 9 3.61 -10.90 -1.99
N HIS A 10 2.70 -10.39 -1.16
CA HIS A 10 1.50 -9.68 -1.60
C HIS A 10 1.77 -8.18 -1.48
N LEU A 11 2.00 -7.51 -2.61
CA LEU A 11 2.38 -6.11 -2.62
C LEU A 11 1.14 -5.21 -2.65
N HIS A 12 1.03 -4.34 -1.66
CA HIS A 12 -0.01 -3.32 -1.58
C HIS A 12 0.65 -1.94 -1.69
N CYS A 13 0.31 -1.16 -2.73
CA CYS A 13 0.94 0.13 -2.95
C CYS A 13 -0.02 1.18 -3.51
N PHE A 14 0.31 2.46 -3.33
CA PHE A 14 -0.51 3.57 -3.82
C PHE A 14 0.01 4.08 -5.16
N ALA A 15 -0.87 4.15 -6.16
CA ALA A 15 -0.58 4.76 -7.45
C ALA A 15 -1.00 6.24 -7.44
N TYR A 16 -0.12 7.10 -7.96
CA TYR A 16 -0.42 8.52 -8.21
C TYR A 16 0.29 8.98 -9.49
N GLY A 17 -0.44 9.02 -10.61
CA GLY A 17 0.10 9.44 -11.91
C GLY A 17 1.16 8.51 -12.53
N ARG A 18 1.54 7.42 -11.86
CA ARG A 18 2.42 6.37 -12.37
C ARG A 18 1.59 5.17 -12.81
N LYS A 19 1.95 4.58 -13.95
CA LYS A 19 1.35 3.32 -14.41
C LYS A 19 1.82 2.17 -13.52
N PRO A 20 1.00 1.11 -13.36
CA PRO A 20 1.45 -0.17 -12.81
C PRO A 20 2.73 -0.64 -13.49
N ALA A 21 3.56 -1.38 -12.76
CA ALA A 21 4.81 -1.95 -13.25
C ALA A 21 4.58 -3.45 -13.48
N PRO A 22 4.40 -3.90 -14.74
CA PRO A 22 4.07 -5.30 -15.04
C PRO A 22 5.14 -6.29 -14.55
N GLU A 23 6.39 -5.84 -14.41
CA GLU A 23 7.48 -6.68 -13.90
C GLU A 23 7.21 -7.19 -12.48
N LEU A 24 6.42 -6.45 -11.69
CA LEU A 24 6.05 -6.83 -10.33
C LEU A 24 5.09 -8.03 -10.29
N ASP A 25 4.30 -8.24 -11.35
CA ASP A 25 3.36 -9.38 -11.44
C ASP A 25 4.12 -10.72 -11.55
N HIS A 26 5.38 -10.68 -11.99
CA HIS A 26 6.26 -11.85 -12.03
C HIS A 26 7.04 -12.07 -10.73
N LEU A 27 7.17 -11.04 -9.89
CA LEU A 27 7.95 -11.07 -8.65
C LEU A 27 7.08 -11.29 -7.40
N CYS A 28 5.82 -10.87 -7.44
CA CYS A 28 4.88 -10.92 -6.32
C CYS A 28 3.79 -11.96 -6.58
N ALA A 29 3.25 -12.55 -5.52
CA ALA A 29 2.08 -13.43 -5.60
C ALA A 29 0.81 -12.65 -5.97
N SER A 30 0.72 -11.39 -5.54
CA SER A 30 -0.26 -10.43 -6.04
C SER A 30 0.25 -9.00 -5.91
N VAL A 31 -0.26 -8.10 -6.75
CA VAL A 31 0.01 -6.67 -6.69
C VAL A 31 -1.32 -5.91 -6.68
N HIS A 32 -1.52 -5.05 -5.68
CA HIS A 32 -2.72 -4.26 -5.50
C HIS A 32 -2.39 -2.79 -5.45
N TYR A 33 -3.00 -2.02 -6.37
CA TYR A 33 -2.80 -0.59 -6.50
C TYR A 33 -4.00 0.18 -5.96
N TYR A 34 -3.74 1.14 -5.07
CA TYR A 34 -4.76 2.02 -4.49
C TYR A 34 -4.59 3.46 -4.94
N SER A 35 -5.69 4.18 -5.10
CA SER A 35 -5.64 5.59 -5.45
C SER A 35 -5.19 6.45 -4.28
N ARG A 36 -4.24 7.37 -4.54
CA ARG A 36 -3.86 8.40 -3.57
C ARG A 36 -4.85 9.57 -3.61
N ARG A 37 -5.32 10.02 -2.45
CA ARG A 37 -6.19 11.20 -2.32
C ARG A 37 -5.33 12.48 -2.28
N THR A 38 -5.41 13.33 -3.30
CA THR A 38 -4.54 14.51 -3.48
C THR A 38 -5.19 15.86 -3.15
N SER A 39 -6.32 15.85 -2.43
CA SER A 39 -7.01 17.09 -2.06
C SER A 39 -6.16 17.99 -1.14
N LYS A 40 -6.15 19.31 -1.41
CA LYS A 40 -5.43 20.32 -0.61
C LYS A 40 -5.97 20.42 0.81
N HIS A 41 -7.25 20.13 1.03
CA HIS A 41 -7.86 20.15 2.37
C HIS A 41 -7.21 19.16 3.34
N LEU A 42 -6.52 18.14 2.83
CA LEU A 42 -5.79 17.18 3.66
C LEU A 42 -4.55 17.79 4.35
N LEU A 43 -4.08 18.98 3.94
CA LEU A 43 -3.02 19.71 4.63
C LEU A 43 -3.46 20.25 5.99
N LEU A 44 -4.77 20.35 6.24
CA LEU A 44 -5.35 20.79 7.50
C LEU A 44 -5.59 19.64 8.48
N ASN A 45 -5.22 18.41 8.10
CA ASN A 45 -5.38 17.24 8.95
C ASN A 45 -4.30 17.22 10.04
N SER A 46 -4.60 16.62 11.20
CA SER A 46 -3.62 16.43 12.28
C SER A 46 -2.51 15.45 11.91
N LEU A 47 -2.77 14.53 10.96
CA LEU A 47 -1.77 13.62 10.44
C LEU A 47 -0.97 14.25 9.29
N PRO A 48 0.32 13.90 9.13
CA PRO A 48 1.12 14.37 8.00
C PRO A 48 0.47 14.02 6.66
N TYR A 49 0.56 14.94 5.70
CA TYR A 49 -0.06 14.79 4.37
C TYR A 49 0.31 13.46 3.69
N VAL A 50 1.55 13.00 3.86
CA VAL A 50 2.06 11.74 3.28
C VAL A 50 1.29 10.51 3.77
N VAL A 51 0.77 10.57 5.00
CA VAL A 51 -0.02 9.53 5.67
C VAL A 51 -1.49 9.64 5.26
N VAL A 52 -2.13 10.79 5.53
CA VAL A 52 -3.58 10.96 5.30
C VAL A 52 -3.98 10.91 3.82
N SER A 53 -3.07 11.26 2.91
CA SER A 53 -3.31 11.12 1.46
C SER A 53 -3.35 9.66 0.99
N ARG A 54 -2.87 8.71 1.80
CA ARG A 54 -2.77 7.28 1.50
C ARG A 54 -3.60 6.45 2.48
N ARG A 55 -4.88 6.80 2.54
CA ARG A 55 -5.92 6.03 3.24
C ARG A 55 -6.80 5.31 2.25
N SER A 56 -7.11 4.04 2.52
CA SER A 56 -7.93 3.21 1.65
C SER A 56 -8.70 2.18 2.47
N GLU A 57 -10.04 2.30 2.46
CA GLU A 57 -10.92 1.27 3.06
C GLU A 57 -10.76 -0.06 2.31
N GLU A 58 -10.59 -0.02 0.99
CA GLU A 58 -10.32 -1.21 0.17
C GLU A 58 -9.03 -1.94 0.59
N LEU A 59 -7.98 -1.19 0.97
CA LEU A 59 -6.75 -1.78 1.49
C LEU A 59 -7.03 -2.50 2.81
N ARG A 60 -7.66 -1.81 3.77
CA ARG A 60 -8.00 -2.39 5.07
C ARG A 60 -8.85 -3.65 4.91
N ASP A 61 -9.91 -3.59 4.11
CA ASP A 61 -10.85 -4.68 3.93
C ASP A 61 -10.17 -5.88 3.27
N ARG A 62 -9.26 -5.66 2.32
CA ARG A 62 -8.45 -6.72 1.71
C ARG A 62 -7.46 -7.35 2.70
N LEU A 63 -6.76 -6.54 3.48
CA LEU A 63 -5.83 -7.04 4.51
C LEU A 63 -6.56 -7.87 5.57
N ALA A 64 -7.82 -7.54 5.89
CA ALA A 64 -8.63 -8.27 6.86
C ALA A 64 -9.15 -9.64 6.35
N THR A 65 -8.91 -10.01 5.09
CA THR A 65 -9.37 -11.31 4.54
C THR A 65 -8.47 -12.50 4.89
N ASN A 66 -7.32 -12.25 5.50
CA ASN A 66 -6.31 -13.24 5.82
C ASN A 66 -5.47 -12.78 7.02
N ASP A 67 -4.69 -13.71 7.57
CA ASP A 67 -3.81 -13.46 8.72
C ASP A 67 -2.32 -13.43 8.31
N HIS A 68 -1.99 -12.95 7.11
CA HIS A 68 -0.60 -12.82 6.69
C HIS A 68 0.15 -11.75 7.50
N PRO A 69 1.44 -11.96 7.84
CA PRO A 69 2.23 -10.94 8.51
C PRO A 69 2.39 -9.70 7.61
N ILE A 70 2.16 -8.52 8.17
CA ILE A 70 2.22 -7.25 7.43
C ILE A 70 3.54 -6.55 7.75
N LEU A 71 4.32 -6.25 6.71
CA LEU A 71 5.47 -5.36 6.77
C LEU A 71 5.09 -3.97 6.25
N PHE A 72 5.15 -2.97 7.12
CA PHE A 72 4.91 -1.57 6.75
C PHE A 72 6.20 -0.93 6.23
N GLU A 73 6.13 -0.27 5.06
CA GLU A 73 7.25 0.48 4.50
C GLU A 73 7.02 1.98 4.71
N GLY A 74 7.78 2.56 5.65
CA GLY A 74 7.76 4.00 5.96
C GLY A 74 6.41 4.57 6.42
N LEU A 75 6.39 5.89 6.70
CA LEU A 75 5.19 6.57 7.23
C LEU A 75 3.98 6.50 6.30
N HIS A 76 4.20 6.35 5.00
CA HIS A 76 3.15 6.41 3.99
C HIS A 76 2.26 5.15 3.94
N SER A 77 2.57 4.16 4.77
CA SER A 77 1.77 2.94 5.01
C SER A 77 1.11 2.92 6.40
N CYS A 78 1.34 3.94 7.25
CA CYS A 78 0.97 3.94 8.66
C CYS A 78 -0.40 4.57 8.98
N TYR A 79 -1.27 4.82 7.99
CA TYR A 79 -2.56 5.48 8.26
C TYR A 79 -3.48 4.66 9.21
N HIS A 80 -3.33 3.33 9.19
CA HIS A 80 -4.15 2.40 9.97
C HIS A 80 -3.47 1.90 11.27
N LEU A 81 -2.34 2.50 11.66
CA LEU A 81 -1.69 2.26 12.96
C LEU A 81 -2.27 3.21 14.01
#